data_AF-A0A8X8W0N9-F1
#
_entry.id   AF-A0A8X8W0N9-F1
#
_cell.length_a   1.000
_cell.length_b   1.000
_cell.length_c   1.000
_cell.angle_alpha   90.00
_cell.angle_beta   90.00
_cell.angle_gamma   90.00
#
_symmetry.space_group_name_H-M   'P 1'
#
loop_
_entity.id
_entity.type
_entity.pdbx_description
1 polymer ?
#
loop_
_entity_poly.entity_id
_entity_poly.type
_entity_poly.pdbx_seq_one_letter_code
_entity_poly.pdbx_strand_id
1 'polypeptide(L)'
;MPHPTQVVALLKAQQLRNVRLYDADRGMLLALANTGIRVAITVPNEQLLGIGQSNSTAANWVAQNVVAHYPATNITTICVGSEVLTAMPNVAPVLINALKYIQSALVASNLARQIKVSTPLASSMILDSFPPSKAFFNQTWNPVLIPMLKFLQSTGSYFMLNVYPYFDYMQSNGVIPLDYALFKPLPANKEAVDSNTLLHYTNVFDAMVDAAYFAMADLNVTNVPVLVTESGWPSKGDSNEPDANAENANTYNSNLIRHVLKKTGTPKHPSIAVSTYIYELYNEDMKEGPLSEKNWGLFDSDGKPIYILRLTDSGSVLTNDTTNQTYCSAKPGVDSKMLQAALDWACGPGKVDCAPLLQGQACYEPDNVAAHATYAFDTYYHQMGRAPGSCDFNGVATITTTNPSHGSCIFPGSDRNGSLLNSTIPAMDTKSASSVAMFEYMNAFSIANALIGALWIAVVS
;
A
#
# COMPACT_ATOMS: atom_id res chain seq x y z
N MET A 1 -13.12 15.94 2.31
CA MET A 1 -13.04 14.51 2.67
C MET A 1 -14.42 13.92 2.94
N PRO A 2 -14.58 12.59 2.76
CA PRO A 2 -15.81 11.86 3.11
C PRO A 2 -16.15 11.95 4.59
N HIS A 3 -17.42 11.70 4.93
CA HIS A 3 -17.86 11.67 6.33
C HIS A 3 -17.17 10.50 7.08
N PRO A 4 -16.79 10.62 8.36
CA PRO A 4 -16.06 9.59 9.11
C PRO A 4 -16.66 8.17 9.03
N THR A 5 -17.98 8.05 9.05
CA THR A 5 -18.66 6.75 8.91
C THR A 5 -18.47 6.10 7.54
N GLN A 6 -18.37 6.90 6.46
CA GLN A 6 -18.08 6.41 5.12
C GLN A 6 -16.63 5.92 5.03
N VAL A 7 -15.69 6.64 5.65
CA VAL A 7 -14.29 6.22 5.75
C VAL A 7 -14.19 4.87 6.45
N VAL A 8 -14.86 4.71 7.61
CA VAL A 8 -14.87 3.43 8.34
C VAL A 8 -15.52 2.31 7.54
N ALA A 9 -16.59 2.60 6.79
CA ALA A 9 -17.22 1.62 5.91
C ALA A 9 -16.24 1.16 4.81
N LEU A 10 -15.51 2.10 4.20
CA LEU A 10 -14.47 1.78 3.21
C LEU A 10 -13.36 0.94 3.85
N LEU A 11 -12.81 1.34 4.99
CA LEU A 11 -11.77 0.59 5.71
C LEU A 11 -12.20 -0.86 5.96
N LYS A 12 -13.43 -1.08 6.43
CA LYS A 12 -13.98 -2.43 6.66
C LYS A 12 -14.18 -3.21 5.37
N ALA A 13 -14.76 -2.59 4.34
CA ALA A 13 -14.98 -3.23 3.04
C ALA A 13 -13.66 -3.70 2.41
N GLN A 14 -12.61 -2.90 2.60
CA GLN A 14 -11.25 -3.16 2.14
C GLN A 14 -10.42 -4.03 3.10
N GLN A 15 -11.02 -4.51 4.19
CA GLN A 15 -10.36 -5.33 5.22
C GLN A 15 -9.10 -4.67 5.82
N LEU A 16 -9.06 -3.34 5.84
CA LEU A 16 -8.00 -2.55 6.42
C LEU A 16 -8.17 -2.54 7.93
N ARG A 17 -7.20 -3.15 8.61
CA ARG A 17 -7.30 -3.38 10.06
C ARG A 17 -6.61 -2.31 10.88
N ASN A 18 -5.92 -1.38 10.24
CA ASN A 18 -5.20 -0.36 10.96
C ASN A 18 -5.16 0.96 10.19
N VAL A 19 -5.31 2.05 10.94
CA VAL A 19 -5.37 3.40 10.40
C VAL A 19 -4.50 4.35 11.23
N ARG A 20 -3.79 5.25 10.57
CA ARG A 20 -3.14 6.40 11.21
C ARG A 20 -3.94 7.65 10.91
N LEU A 21 -4.30 8.40 11.94
CA LEU A 21 -4.94 9.71 11.85
C LEU A 21 -3.89 10.80 12.11
N TYR A 22 -3.96 11.90 11.36
CA TYR A 22 -3.03 13.05 11.51
C TYR A 22 -3.41 14.00 12.66
N ASP A 23 -4.57 13.76 13.27
CA ASP A 23 -4.99 14.39 14.50
C ASP A 23 -5.72 13.38 15.41
N ALA A 24 -6.50 13.90 16.36
CA ALA A 24 -7.40 13.13 17.19
C ALA A 24 -8.85 13.58 16.97
N ASP A 25 -9.29 13.69 15.71
CA ASP A 25 -10.66 14.10 15.39
C ASP A 25 -11.69 13.23 16.13
N ARG A 26 -12.55 13.91 16.90
CA ARG A 26 -13.55 13.26 17.74
C ARG A 26 -14.57 12.48 16.89
N GLY A 27 -14.95 13.02 15.72
CA GLY A 27 -15.90 12.37 14.82
C GLY A 27 -15.37 11.02 14.32
N MET A 28 -14.11 10.99 13.88
CA MET A 28 -13.42 9.81 13.41
C MET A 28 -13.16 8.79 14.51
N LEU A 29 -12.72 9.25 15.69
CA LEU A 29 -12.56 8.36 16.86
C LEU A 29 -13.86 7.69 17.27
N LEU A 30 -14.98 8.41 17.27
CA LEU A 30 -16.30 7.85 17.54
C LEU A 30 -16.77 6.88 16.44
N ALA A 31 -16.52 7.20 15.17
CA ALA A 31 -16.85 6.32 14.05
C ALA A 31 -16.04 5.00 14.09
N LEU A 32 -14.81 5.04 14.58
CA LEU A 32 -13.92 3.88 14.74
C LEU A 32 -14.25 3.02 15.98
N ALA A 33 -15.14 3.46 16.86
CA ALA A 33 -15.52 2.72 18.06
C ALA A 33 -16.14 1.36 17.72
N ASN A 34 -15.73 0.32 18.43
CA ASN A 34 -16.18 -1.07 18.30
C ASN A 34 -15.98 -1.68 16.89
N THR A 35 -15.10 -1.09 16.07
CA THR A 35 -14.77 -1.61 14.74
C THR A 35 -13.69 -2.68 14.76
N GLY A 36 -12.86 -2.71 15.82
CA GLY A 36 -11.67 -3.56 15.92
C GLY A 36 -10.45 -3.04 15.15
N ILE A 37 -10.60 -1.97 14.35
CA ILE A 37 -9.50 -1.32 13.61
C ILE A 37 -8.55 -0.68 14.62
N ARG A 38 -7.25 -0.96 14.51
CA ARG A 38 -6.21 -0.35 15.35
C ARG A 38 -5.93 1.07 14.87
N VAL A 39 -5.87 2.01 15.81
CA VAL A 39 -5.75 3.43 15.50
C VAL A 39 -4.44 3.96 16.04
N ALA A 40 -3.62 4.55 15.17
CA ALA A 40 -2.56 5.47 15.54
C ALA A 40 -3.12 6.89 15.43
N ILE A 41 -3.09 7.67 16.50
CA ILE A 41 -3.50 9.08 16.49
C ILE A 41 -2.28 9.98 16.55
N THR A 42 -2.38 11.19 16.02
CA THR A 42 -1.26 12.13 16.02
C THR A 42 -1.57 13.33 16.91
N VAL A 43 -0.60 13.76 17.71
CA VAL A 43 -0.58 15.08 18.33
C VAL A 43 -0.16 16.07 17.25
N PRO A 44 -1.04 17.00 16.81
CA PRO A 44 -0.69 17.94 15.76
C PRO A 44 0.50 18.83 16.14
N ASN A 45 1.29 19.23 15.14
CA ASN A 45 2.54 19.96 15.35
C ASN A 45 2.33 21.28 16.10
N GLU A 46 1.22 21.98 15.83
CA GLU A 46 0.82 23.23 16.46
C GLU A 46 0.51 23.09 17.97
N GLN A 47 0.21 21.88 18.45
CA GLN A 47 -0.06 21.61 19.87
C GLN A 47 1.22 21.25 20.66
N LEU A 48 2.34 20.98 19.97
CA LEU A 48 3.57 20.48 20.59
C LEU A 48 4.19 21.45 21.57
N LEU A 49 4.12 22.77 21.32
CA LEU A 49 4.66 23.75 22.26
C LEU A 49 3.94 23.68 23.61
N GLY A 50 2.59 23.67 23.59
CA GLY A 50 1.78 23.59 24.80
C GLY A 50 1.96 22.28 25.56
N ILE A 51 1.98 21.16 24.82
CA ILE A 51 2.15 19.82 25.40
C ILE A 51 3.58 19.63 25.93
N GLY A 52 4.60 20.09 25.20
CA GLY A 52 6.00 19.92 25.56
C GLY A 52 6.49 20.84 26.69
N GLN A 53 5.74 21.90 27.02
CA GLN A 53 6.06 22.82 28.11
C GLN A 53 5.26 22.56 29.40
N SER A 54 4.20 21.74 29.33
CA SER A 54 3.29 21.55 30.46
C SER A 54 2.80 20.12 30.57
N ASN A 55 3.15 19.46 31.68
CA ASN A 55 2.69 18.11 32.00
C ASN A 55 1.16 18.02 32.15
N SER A 56 0.52 19.07 32.67
CA SER A 56 -0.93 19.13 32.85
C SER A 56 -1.65 19.28 31.52
N THR A 57 -1.07 20.03 30.58
CA THR A 57 -1.58 20.14 29.21
C THR A 57 -1.51 18.79 28.51
N ALA A 58 -0.38 18.07 28.61
CA ALA A 58 -0.24 16.72 28.07
C ALA A 58 -1.24 15.73 28.70
N ALA A 59 -1.43 15.79 30.03
CA ALA A 59 -2.38 14.94 30.73
C ALA A 59 -3.82 15.21 30.30
N ASN A 60 -4.20 16.47 30.13
CA ASN A 60 -5.51 16.86 29.63
C ASN A 60 -5.73 16.37 28.19
N TRP A 61 -4.70 16.48 27.33
CA TRP A 61 -4.77 15.97 25.97
C TRP A 61 -5.03 14.46 25.95
N VAL A 62 -4.29 13.68 26.76
CA VAL A 62 -4.51 12.22 26.87
C VAL A 62 -5.90 11.90 27.43
N ALA A 63 -6.36 12.64 28.44
CA ALA A 63 -7.69 12.44 29.01
C ALA A 63 -8.81 12.65 27.98
N GLN A 64 -8.70 13.73 27.19
CA GLN A 64 -9.72 14.11 26.21
C GLN A 64 -9.71 13.24 24.96
N ASN A 65 -8.52 12.93 24.44
CA ASN A 65 -8.38 12.31 23.11
C ASN A 65 -8.15 10.79 23.15
N VAL A 66 -7.69 10.27 24.30
CA VAL A 66 -7.40 8.83 24.47
C VAL A 66 -8.36 8.19 25.46
N VAL A 67 -8.35 8.65 26.72
CA VAL A 67 -9.12 8.00 27.80
C VAL A 67 -10.61 8.08 27.54
N ALA A 68 -11.12 9.20 26.99
CA ALA A 68 -12.53 9.35 26.67
C ALA A 68 -13.06 8.38 25.59
N HIS A 69 -12.17 7.80 24.78
CA HIS A 69 -12.52 6.94 23.64
C HIS A 69 -12.11 5.47 23.85
N TYR A 70 -11.17 5.20 24.77
CA TYR A 70 -10.68 3.86 25.07
C TYR A 70 -11.57 3.15 26.11
N PRO A 71 -11.87 1.84 25.98
CA PRO A 71 -11.39 0.88 24.98
C PRO A 71 -12.29 0.73 23.74
N ALA A 72 -13.37 1.53 23.63
CA ALA A 72 -14.31 1.41 22.51
C ALA A 72 -13.58 1.61 21.17
N THR A 73 -12.72 2.62 21.08
CA THR A 73 -11.80 2.82 19.97
C THR A 73 -10.45 2.19 20.31
N ASN A 74 -9.97 1.30 19.44
CA ASN A 74 -8.74 0.53 19.68
C ASN A 74 -7.49 1.35 19.35
N ILE A 75 -7.24 2.39 20.14
CA ILE A 75 -6.04 3.22 20.03
C ILE A 75 -4.83 2.42 20.50
N THR A 76 -3.84 2.25 19.63
CA THR A 76 -2.63 1.46 19.93
C THR A 76 -1.37 2.31 19.94
N THR A 77 -1.41 3.48 19.33
CA THR A 77 -0.23 4.30 19.10
C THR A 77 -0.55 5.78 19.16
N ILE A 78 0.34 6.58 19.74
CA ILE A 78 0.32 8.04 19.69
C ILE A 78 1.60 8.50 18.99
N CYS A 79 1.41 9.16 17.85
CA CYS A 79 2.43 9.86 17.09
C CYS A 79 2.54 11.29 17.63
N VAL A 80 3.62 11.66 18.30
CA VAL A 80 3.79 13.02 18.84
C VAL A 80 4.44 13.89 17.77
N GLY A 81 3.62 14.70 17.11
CA GLY A 81 4.02 15.46 15.92
C GLY A 81 4.15 14.60 14.66
N SER A 82 4.54 15.23 13.56
CA SER A 82 4.96 14.59 12.32
C SER A 82 6.06 15.41 11.68
N GLU A 83 7.21 14.79 11.41
CA GLU A 83 8.37 15.41 10.77
C GLU A 83 8.87 16.70 11.44
N VAL A 84 8.73 16.81 12.76
CA VAL A 84 8.97 18.04 13.53
C VAL A 84 10.38 18.63 13.30
N LEU A 85 11.39 17.77 13.15
CA LEU A 85 12.78 18.22 12.98
C LEU A 85 13.01 18.94 11.65
N THR A 86 12.28 18.58 10.60
CA THR A 86 12.40 19.17 9.26
C THR A 86 11.34 20.24 9.03
N ALA A 87 10.11 20.02 9.49
CA ALA A 87 8.98 20.93 9.30
C ALA A 87 8.95 22.10 10.30
N MET A 88 9.32 21.87 11.56
CA MET A 88 9.34 22.89 12.62
C MET A 88 10.61 22.82 13.49
N PRO A 89 11.81 23.09 12.93
CA PRO A 89 13.10 23.05 13.63
C PRO A 89 13.12 23.77 14.99
N ASN A 90 12.37 24.87 15.12
CA ASN A 90 12.27 25.69 16.33
C ASN A 90 11.52 24.99 17.47
N VAL A 91 10.66 24.02 17.17
CA VAL A 91 9.87 23.25 18.16
C VAL A 91 10.58 21.95 18.58
N ALA A 92 11.59 21.51 17.81
CA ALA A 92 12.35 20.29 18.10
C ALA A 92 12.87 20.17 19.56
N PRO A 93 13.33 21.23 20.25
CA PRO A 93 13.81 21.11 21.63
C PRO A 93 12.75 20.65 22.64
N VAL A 94 11.45 20.92 22.37
CA VAL A 94 10.36 20.51 23.29
C VAL A 94 9.79 19.13 22.97
N LEU A 95 10.18 18.52 21.84
CA LEU A 95 9.64 17.24 21.37
C LEU A 95 9.86 16.10 22.40
N ILE A 96 11.06 16.05 23.01
CA ILE A 96 11.37 15.01 24.00
C ILE A 96 10.54 15.16 25.26
N ASN A 97 10.25 16.40 25.67
CA ASN A 97 9.38 16.65 26.81
C ASN A 97 7.94 16.25 26.47
N ALA A 98 7.45 16.57 25.28
CA ALA A 98 6.12 16.15 24.83
C ALA A 98 5.97 14.62 24.86
N LEU A 99 6.93 13.87 24.30
CA LEU A 99 6.97 12.40 24.35
C LEU A 99 6.90 11.88 25.80
N LYS A 100 7.74 12.42 26.69
CA LYS A 100 7.80 12.02 28.10
C LYS A 100 6.52 12.35 28.86
N TYR A 101 5.91 13.51 28.62
CA TYR A 101 4.70 13.92 29.31
C TYR A 101 3.48 13.12 28.85
N ILE A 102 3.35 12.85 27.55
CA ILE A 102 2.30 11.96 27.02
C ILE A 102 2.48 10.54 27.60
N GLN A 103 3.71 10.00 27.61
CA GLN A 103 3.98 8.71 28.23
C GLN A 103 3.63 8.68 29.72
N SER A 104 3.96 9.74 30.47
CA SER A 104 3.64 9.85 31.89
C SER A 104 2.12 9.88 32.14
N ALA A 105 1.36 10.58 31.29
CA ALA A 105 -0.10 10.59 31.36
C ALA A 105 -0.71 9.22 31.04
N LEU A 106 -0.15 8.48 30.07
CA LEU A 106 -0.56 7.09 29.81
C LEU A 106 -0.25 6.16 30.97
N VAL A 107 0.90 6.34 31.65
CA VAL A 107 1.24 5.58 32.87
C VAL A 107 0.22 5.86 33.96
N ALA A 108 -0.09 7.13 34.22
CA ALA A 108 -1.10 7.52 35.21
C ALA A 108 -2.51 6.98 34.89
N SER A 109 -2.81 6.76 33.60
CA SER A 109 -4.08 6.20 33.13
C SER A 109 -4.06 4.67 33.00
N ASN A 110 -2.96 3.99 33.38
CA ASN A 110 -2.75 2.54 33.20
C ASN A 110 -2.83 2.04 31.74
N LEU A 111 -2.54 2.91 30.76
CA LEU A 111 -2.59 2.61 29.32
C LEU A 111 -1.20 2.45 28.67
N ALA A 112 -0.12 2.74 29.41
CA ALA A 112 1.25 2.74 28.89
C ALA A 112 1.76 1.38 28.37
N ARG A 113 1.09 0.27 28.71
CA ARG A 113 1.44 -1.07 28.17
C ARG A 113 0.75 -1.35 26.84
N GLN A 114 -0.43 -0.78 26.65
CA GLN A 114 -1.31 -1.00 25.50
C GLN A 114 -1.05 0.00 24.38
N ILE A 115 -0.68 1.23 24.73
CA ILE A 115 -0.51 2.35 23.80
C ILE A 115 0.96 2.75 23.77
N LYS A 116 1.56 2.72 22.58
CA LYS A 116 2.95 3.10 22.34
C LYS A 116 3.06 4.55 21.90
N VAL A 117 4.11 5.24 22.35
CA VAL A 117 4.36 6.65 22.04
C VAL A 117 5.64 6.76 21.23
N SER A 118 5.61 7.44 20.09
CA SER A 118 6.78 7.75 19.28
C SER A 118 6.53 9.01 18.44
N THR A 119 7.42 9.36 17.53
CA THR A 119 7.33 10.54 16.66
C THR A 119 7.75 10.17 15.23
N PRO A 120 6.87 10.31 14.22
CA PRO A 120 7.21 10.17 12.81
C PRO A 120 8.28 11.15 12.36
N LEU A 121 9.30 10.64 11.68
CA LEU A 121 10.45 11.38 11.21
C LEU A 121 10.60 11.22 9.69
N ALA A 122 11.00 12.29 9.00
CA ALA A 122 11.28 12.25 7.57
C ALA A 122 12.54 11.42 7.27
N SER A 123 12.53 10.59 6.23
CA SER A 123 13.75 9.86 5.79
C SER A 123 14.91 10.79 5.41
N SER A 124 14.62 12.02 4.98
CA SER A 124 15.60 13.04 4.59
C SER A 124 16.55 13.49 5.71
N MET A 125 16.28 13.13 6.97
CA MET A 125 17.24 13.37 8.06
C MET A 125 18.36 12.33 8.15
N ILE A 126 18.22 11.23 7.42
CA ILE A 126 19.27 10.23 7.24
C ILE A 126 20.12 10.68 6.05
N LEU A 127 21.40 10.91 6.31
CA LEU A 127 22.38 11.33 5.33
C LEU A 127 23.21 10.14 4.88
N ASP A 128 23.78 10.23 3.67
CA ASP A 128 24.61 9.19 3.05
C ASP A 128 23.96 7.80 3.03
N SER A 129 22.64 7.77 2.80
CA SER A 129 21.81 6.56 2.90
C SER A 129 22.07 5.50 1.83
N PHE A 130 22.89 5.80 0.81
CA PHE A 130 23.27 4.90 -0.27
C PHE A 130 24.81 4.88 -0.42
N PRO A 131 25.52 3.83 0.02
CA PRO A 131 24.99 2.56 0.55
C PRO A 131 24.49 2.66 2.01
N PRO A 132 23.47 1.87 2.41
CA PRO A 132 22.86 1.95 3.75
C PRO A 132 23.82 1.84 4.93
N SER A 133 24.90 1.07 4.82
CA SER A 133 25.89 0.89 5.90
C SER A 133 26.67 2.16 6.26
N LYS A 134 26.65 3.19 5.43
CA LYS A 134 27.27 4.50 5.71
C LYS A 134 26.29 5.52 6.27
N ALA A 135 25.00 5.17 6.33
CA ALA A 135 23.96 6.08 6.74
C ALA A 135 24.16 6.57 8.18
N PHE A 136 23.97 7.87 8.39
CA PHE A 136 23.98 8.49 9.71
C PHE A 136 22.92 9.57 9.80
N PHE A 137 22.44 9.88 11.00
CA PHE A 137 21.52 10.99 11.18
C PHE A 137 22.25 12.32 11.11
N ASN A 138 21.60 13.35 10.57
CA ASN A 138 22.14 14.71 10.62
C ASN A 138 22.48 15.11 12.08
N GLN A 139 23.77 15.29 12.35
CA GLN A 139 24.33 15.46 13.70
C GLN A 139 23.82 16.72 14.41
N THR A 140 23.32 17.72 13.67
CA THR A 140 22.64 18.89 14.24
C THR A 140 21.50 18.49 15.18
N TRP A 141 20.86 17.35 14.92
CA TRP A 141 19.73 16.85 15.71
C TRP A 141 20.11 15.90 16.84
N ASN A 142 21.39 15.60 17.05
CA ASN A 142 21.85 14.71 18.13
C ASN A 142 21.31 15.07 19.53
N PRO A 143 21.20 16.37 19.92
CA PRO A 143 20.61 16.76 21.21
C PRO A 143 19.15 16.31 21.39
N VAL A 144 18.43 16.04 20.30
CA VAL A 144 17.04 15.56 20.30
C VAL A 144 16.99 14.05 20.03
N LEU A 145 17.70 13.57 18.99
CA LEU A 145 17.66 12.17 18.55
C LEU A 145 18.22 11.21 19.60
N ILE A 146 19.34 11.51 20.26
CA ILE A 146 19.92 10.59 21.25
C ILE A 146 18.96 10.40 22.45
N PRO A 147 18.44 11.47 23.10
CA PRO A 147 17.41 11.32 24.13
C PRO A 147 16.14 10.63 23.65
N MET A 148 15.70 10.90 22.42
CA MET A 148 14.54 10.25 21.81
C MET A 148 14.74 8.74 21.69
N LEU A 149 15.84 8.29 21.09
CA LEU A 149 16.15 6.87 20.92
C LEU A 149 16.23 6.14 22.26
N LYS A 150 16.85 6.76 23.28
CA LYS A 150 16.85 6.24 24.66
C LYS A 150 15.45 6.15 25.27
N PHE A 151 14.59 7.13 24.99
CA PHE A 151 13.19 7.09 25.40
C PHE A 151 12.44 5.93 24.73
N LEU A 152 12.60 5.75 23.42
CA LEU A 152 11.98 4.64 22.68
C LEU A 152 12.45 3.28 23.19
N GLN A 153 13.75 3.15 23.47
CA GLN A 153 14.34 1.95 24.06
C GLN A 153 13.75 1.64 25.45
N SER A 154 13.67 2.64 26.34
CA SER A 154 13.18 2.43 27.71
C SER A 154 11.68 2.18 27.81
N THR A 155 10.89 2.61 26.81
CA THR A 155 9.44 2.38 26.73
C THR A 155 9.05 1.18 25.87
N GLY A 156 10.03 0.54 25.22
CA GLY A 156 9.80 -0.54 24.25
C GLY A 156 8.88 -0.08 23.11
N SER A 157 9.17 1.10 22.56
CA SER A 157 8.47 1.70 21.42
C SER A 157 9.30 1.55 20.14
N TYR A 158 8.84 2.14 19.04
CA TYR A 158 9.40 1.99 17.69
C TYR A 158 9.98 3.31 17.20
N PHE A 159 11.01 3.27 16.36
CA PHE A 159 11.45 4.41 15.57
C PHE A 159 10.52 4.57 14.36
N MET A 160 9.77 5.66 14.31
CA MET A 160 8.82 5.92 13.23
C MET A 160 9.50 6.68 12.09
N LEU A 161 9.37 6.17 10.87
CA LEU A 161 10.02 6.73 9.69
C LEU A 161 9.02 6.86 8.54
N ASN A 162 8.96 8.03 7.94
CA ASN A 162 8.28 8.26 6.68
C ASN A 162 9.26 7.98 5.55
N VAL A 163 8.96 6.98 4.71
CA VAL A 163 9.86 6.47 3.67
C VAL A 163 9.21 6.62 2.31
N TYR A 164 9.80 7.47 1.47
CA TYR A 164 9.28 7.82 0.15
C TYR A 164 10.31 7.57 -0.96
N PRO A 165 10.43 6.33 -1.46
CA PRO A 165 11.31 6.00 -2.57
C PRO A 165 11.08 6.85 -3.83
N TYR A 166 9.87 7.39 -4.02
CA TYR A 166 9.58 8.38 -5.05
C TYR A 166 10.49 9.61 -4.97
N PHE A 167 10.63 10.20 -3.78
CA PHE A 167 11.49 11.36 -3.60
C PHE A 167 12.96 11.01 -3.69
N ASP A 168 13.38 9.86 -3.14
CA ASP A 168 14.75 9.36 -3.28
C ASP A 168 15.13 9.21 -4.77
N TYR A 169 14.23 8.62 -5.56
CA TYR A 169 14.36 8.48 -7.02
C TYR A 169 14.50 9.85 -7.71
N MET A 170 13.54 10.75 -7.48
CA MET A 170 13.51 12.07 -8.12
C MET A 170 14.74 12.91 -7.82
N GLN A 171 15.26 12.83 -6.59
CA GLN A 171 16.41 13.62 -6.13
C GLN A 171 17.76 12.97 -6.45
N SER A 172 17.77 11.72 -6.90
CA SER A 172 19.00 10.96 -7.16
C SER A 172 19.79 11.40 -8.40
N ASN A 173 19.22 12.29 -9.24
CA ASN A 173 19.81 12.68 -10.53
C ASN A 173 20.16 11.46 -11.42
N GLY A 174 19.32 10.42 -11.42
CA GLY A 174 19.49 9.22 -12.24
C GLY A 174 20.39 8.13 -11.61
N VAL A 175 20.88 8.34 -10.39
CA VAL A 175 21.64 7.31 -9.65
C VAL A 175 20.74 6.17 -9.18
N ILE A 176 19.50 6.48 -8.77
CA ILE A 176 18.50 5.48 -8.40
C ILE A 176 17.67 5.18 -9.65
N PRO A 177 17.72 3.95 -10.21
CA PRO A 177 16.85 3.58 -11.32
C PRO A 177 15.38 3.51 -10.89
N LEU A 178 14.46 3.87 -11.77
CA LEU A 178 13.02 3.78 -11.50
C LEU A 178 12.60 2.36 -11.08
N ASP A 179 13.12 1.34 -11.77
CA ASP A 179 12.83 -0.07 -11.44
C ASP A 179 13.23 -0.43 -10.00
N TYR A 180 14.34 0.13 -9.50
CA TYR A 180 14.80 -0.09 -8.13
C TYR A 180 13.83 0.53 -7.11
N ALA A 181 13.33 1.73 -7.40
CA ALA A 181 12.36 2.42 -6.56
C ALA A 181 10.98 1.73 -6.57
N LEU A 182 10.62 1.07 -7.67
CA LEU A 182 9.34 0.37 -7.87
C LEU A 182 9.35 -1.12 -7.48
N PHE A 183 10.39 -1.62 -6.80
CA PHE A 183 10.56 -3.05 -6.47
C PHE A 183 10.58 -3.98 -7.71
N LYS A 184 10.97 -3.47 -8.88
CA LYS A 184 11.13 -4.28 -10.08
C LYS A 184 12.54 -4.91 -10.10
N PRO A 185 12.70 -6.08 -10.71
CA PRO A 185 14.01 -6.71 -10.85
C PRO A 185 15.00 -5.78 -11.56
N LEU A 186 16.21 -5.70 -11.02
CA LEU A 186 17.31 -4.99 -11.65
C LEU A 186 18.15 -5.95 -12.50
N PRO A 187 18.71 -5.48 -13.62
CA PRO A 187 19.71 -6.27 -14.35
C PRO A 187 20.98 -6.42 -13.50
N ALA A 188 21.71 -7.52 -13.70
CA ALA A 188 22.88 -7.87 -12.89
C ALA A 188 23.95 -6.76 -12.80
N ASN A 189 24.07 -5.92 -13.84
CA ASN A 189 25.01 -4.79 -13.87
C ASN A 189 24.53 -3.53 -13.12
N LYS A 190 23.31 -3.54 -12.58
CA LYS A 190 22.73 -2.46 -11.78
C LYS A 190 22.32 -2.92 -10.38
N GLU A 191 22.78 -4.10 -9.94
CA GLU A 191 22.52 -4.56 -8.58
C GLU A 191 23.00 -3.54 -7.54
N ALA A 192 22.14 -3.20 -6.60
CA ALA A 192 22.49 -2.32 -5.49
C ALA A 192 23.11 -3.16 -4.37
N VAL A 193 24.44 -3.30 -4.42
CA VAL A 193 25.22 -4.00 -3.39
C VAL A 193 25.87 -3.00 -2.47
N ASP A 194 25.63 -3.15 -1.17
CA ASP A 194 26.32 -2.36 -0.16
C ASP A 194 27.78 -2.81 -0.06
N SER A 195 28.72 -1.91 -0.40
CA SER A 195 30.14 -2.24 -0.51
C SER A 195 30.81 -2.66 0.80
N ASN A 196 30.25 -2.27 1.95
CA ASN A 196 30.86 -2.56 3.26
C ASN A 196 30.32 -3.86 3.86
N THR A 197 29.07 -4.19 3.58
CA THR A 197 28.35 -5.32 4.19
C THR A 197 28.07 -6.46 3.23
N LEU A 198 28.21 -6.21 1.93
CA LEU A 198 27.87 -7.13 0.83
C LEU A 198 26.38 -7.51 0.82
N LEU A 199 25.52 -6.75 1.50
CA LEU A 199 24.08 -6.92 1.44
C LEU A 199 23.56 -6.45 0.09
N HIS A 200 22.75 -7.30 -0.54
CA HIS A 200 22.09 -6.99 -1.80
C HIS A 200 20.71 -6.39 -1.52
N TYR A 201 20.52 -5.14 -1.93
CA TYR A 201 19.24 -4.46 -1.84
C TYR A 201 18.53 -4.56 -3.20
N THR A 202 17.33 -5.12 -3.20
CA THR A 202 16.52 -5.30 -4.43
C THR A 202 15.53 -4.16 -4.65
N ASN A 203 15.35 -3.30 -3.65
CA ASN A 203 14.48 -2.14 -3.70
C ASN A 203 14.99 -1.03 -2.76
N VAL A 204 14.61 0.23 -3.07
CA VAL A 204 14.99 1.42 -2.30
C VAL A 204 14.38 1.42 -0.89
N PHE A 205 13.18 0.87 -0.72
CA PHE A 205 12.48 0.82 0.56
C PHE A 205 13.30 0.06 1.63
N ASP A 206 13.78 -1.14 1.32
CA ASP A 206 14.64 -1.92 2.20
C ASP A 206 15.94 -1.19 2.52
N ALA A 207 16.53 -0.54 1.51
CA ALA A 207 17.73 0.25 1.70
C ALA A 207 17.51 1.40 2.69
N MET A 208 16.37 2.09 2.64
CA MET A 208 16.06 3.18 3.59
C MET A 208 15.71 2.69 4.98
N VAL A 209 15.00 1.59 5.11
CA VAL A 209 14.76 0.98 6.42
C VAL A 209 16.08 0.55 7.06
N ASP A 210 16.99 -0.07 6.30
CA ASP A 210 18.29 -0.47 6.83
C ASP A 210 19.23 0.71 7.07
N ALA A 211 19.17 1.77 6.26
CA ALA A 211 19.89 3.01 6.52
C ALA A 211 19.48 3.62 7.87
N ALA A 212 18.20 3.57 8.24
CA ALA A 212 17.75 3.99 9.57
C ALA A 212 18.34 3.12 10.69
N TYR A 213 18.41 1.80 10.48
CA TYR A 213 19.06 0.90 11.43
C TYR A 213 20.56 1.16 11.58
N PHE A 214 21.28 1.43 10.49
CA PHE A 214 22.69 1.81 10.54
C PHE A 214 22.89 3.16 11.23
N ALA A 215 22.05 4.15 10.93
CA ALA A 215 22.10 5.46 11.57
C ALA A 215 21.82 5.40 13.08
N MET A 216 20.89 4.55 13.52
CA MET A 216 20.68 4.29 14.95
C MET A 216 21.89 3.59 15.58
N ALA A 217 22.51 2.64 14.87
CA ALA A 217 23.68 1.92 15.36
C ALA A 217 24.91 2.83 15.51
N ASP A 218 25.07 3.84 14.65
CA ASP A 218 26.10 4.89 14.79
C ASP A 218 25.93 5.69 16.09
N LEU A 219 24.70 5.87 16.56
CA LEU A 219 24.38 6.45 17.87
C LEU A 219 24.35 5.42 19.02
N ASN A 220 24.89 4.21 18.81
CA ASN A 220 24.93 3.10 19.76
C ASN A 220 23.54 2.56 20.19
N VAL A 221 22.53 2.62 19.30
CA VAL A 221 21.19 2.08 19.53
C VAL A 221 20.86 1.03 18.48
N THR A 222 20.64 -0.22 18.90
CA THR A 222 20.46 -1.35 17.98
C THR A 222 19.17 -2.15 18.19
N ASN A 223 18.46 -1.92 19.28
CA ASN A 223 17.31 -2.71 19.71
C ASN A 223 15.98 -1.95 19.59
N VAL A 224 15.95 -0.83 18.89
CA VAL A 224 14.71 -0.09 18.59
C VAL A 224 14.23 -0.52 17.20
N PRO A 225 13.07 -1.20 17.09
CA PRO A 225 12.49 -1.57 15.81
C PRO A 225 12.01 -0.36 15.01
N VAL A 226 12.08 -0.43 13.68
CA VAL A 226 11.55 0.59 12.77
C VAL A 226 10.08 0.30 12.44
N LEU A 227 9.25 1.33 12.46
CA LEU A 227 7.86 1.34 11.97
C LEU A 227 7.78 2.36 10.84
N VAL A 228 7.41 1.93 9.63
CA VAL A 228 7.22 2.88 8.53
C VAL A 228 5.84 3.50 8.64
N THR A 229 5.78 4.79 8.93
CA THR A 229 4.53 5.51 9.22
C THR A 229 3.89 6.15 8.02
N GLU A 230 4.63 6.27 6.92
CA GLU A 230 4.17 6.70 5.60
C GLU A 230 5.04 6.08 4.52
N SER A 231 4.41 5.62 3.44
CA SER A 231 5.08 5.27 2.19
C SER A 231 4.06 5.17 1.07
N GLY A 232 4.40 5.67 -0.12
CA GLY A 232 3.48 5.68 -1.26
C GLY A 232 4.15 6.14 -2.54
N TRP A 233 3.33 6.40 -3.55
CA TRP A 233 3.76 6.95 -4.83
C TRP A 233 2.62 7.74 -5.49
N PRO A 234 2.85 8.97 -5.96
CA PRO A 234 1.79 9.82 -6.50
C PRO A 234 1.29 9.32 -7.86
N SER A 235 -0.01 9.36 -8.06
CA SER A 235 -0.69 8.86 -9.27
C SER A 235 -0.83 9.89 -10.38
N LYS A 236 -0.50 11.15 -10.10
CA LYS A 236 -0.53 12.25 -11.05
C LYS A 236 0.35 13.40 -10.55
N GLY A 237 1.34 13.81 -11.33
CA GLY A 237 2.20 14.95 -11.03
C GLY A 237 2.14 16.04 -12.09
N ASP A 238 2.93 17.09 -11.87
CA ASP A 238 3.14 18.16 -12.85
C ASP A 238 3.95 17.67 -14.06
N SER A 239 4.08 18.50 -15.11
CA SER A 239 4.80 18.12 -16.34
C SER A 239 6.28 17.76 -16.13
N ASN A 240 6.88 18.21 -15.03
CA ASN A 240 8.25 17.90 -14.60
C ASN A 240 8.34 16.66 -13.69
N GLU A 241 7.21 15.97 -13.43
CA GLU A 241 7.11 14.75 -12.63
C GLU A 241 6.51 13.60 -13.46
N PRO A 242 7.15 13.19 -14.58
CA PRO A 242 6.56 12.23 -15.52
C PRO A 242 6.29 10.85 -14.91
N ASP A 243 7.03 10.48 -13.86
CA ASP A 243 6.90 9.20 -13.18
C ASP A 243 5.83 9.20 -12.06
N ALA A 244 5.23 10.36 -11.76
CA ALA A 244 4.03 10.47 -10.94
C ALA A 244 2.79 10.17 -11.80
N ASN A 245 2.53 8.88 -12.01
CA ASN A 245 1.43 8.39 -12.83
C ASN A 245 0.77 7.16 -12.20
N ALA A 246 -0.47 6.86 -12.59
CA ALA A 246 -1.26 5.79 -11.99
C ALA A 246 -0.64 4.39 -12.17
N GLU A 247 0.13 4.15 -13.24
CA GLU A 247 0.79 2.85 -13.46
C GLU A 247 1.93 2.63 -12.46
N ASN A 248 2.79 3.62 -12.27
CA ASN A 248 3.87 3.57 -11.29
C ASN A 248 3.32 3.55 -9.85
N ALA A 249 2.28 4.33 -9.57
CA ALA A 249 1.62 4.33 -8.26
C ALA A 249 1.04 2.96 -7.90
N ASN A 250 0.34 2.33 -8.85
CA ASN A 250 -0.14 0.96 -8.71
C ASN A 250 1.01 -0.02 -8.48
N THR A 251 2.05 0.05 -9.32
CA THR A 251 3.22 -0.83 -9.24
C THR A 251 3.87 -0.75 -7.87
N TYR A 252 4.16 0.48 -7.41
CA TYR A 252 4.81 0.73 -6.13
C TYR A 252 3.98 0.17 -4.97
N ASN A 253 2.72 0.62 -4.84
CA ASN A 253 1.87 0.24 -3.72
C ASN A 253 1.56 -1.26 -3.71
N SER A 254 1.32 -1.87 -4.88
CA SER A 254 1.11 -3.31 -4.99
C SER A 254 2.34 -4.12 -4.57
N ASN A 255 3.53 -3.69 -5.01
CA ASN A 255 4.77 -4.38 -4.69
C ASN A 255 5.17 -4.19 -3.23
N LEU A 256 4.99 -2.98 -2.68
CA LEU A 256 5.21 -2.68 -1.26
C LEU A 256 4.34 -3.59 -0.38
N ILE A 257 3.04 -3.70 -0.67
CA ILE A 257 2.16 -4.56 0.12
C ILE A 257 2.60 -6.02 -0.01
N ARG A 258 2.91 -6.50 -1.22
CA ARG A 258 3.38 -7.87 -1.41
C ARG A 258 4.67 -8.15 -0.64
N HIS A 259 5.60 -7.20 -0.66
CA HIS A 259 6.86 -7.28 0.08
C HIS A 259 6.60 -7.40 1.60
N VAL A 260 5.80 -6.49 2.16
CA VAL A 260 5.46 -6.49 3.60
C VAL A 260 4.69 -7.75 4.01
N LEU A 261 3.73 -8.21 3.19
CA LEU A 261 2.94 -9.41 3.47
C LEU A 261 3.74 -10.71 3.38
N LYS A 262 4.80 -10.76 2.56
CA LYS A 262 5.73 -11.89 2.51
C LYS A 262 6.57 -12.02 3.79
N LYS A 263 6.63 -10.98 4.63
CA LYS A 263 7.39 -10.96 5.89
C LYS A 263 8.88 -11.31 5.70
N THR A 264 9.45 -10.96 4.55
CA THR A 264 10.88 -11.18 4.27
C THR A 264 11.78 -10.34 5.16
N GLY A 265 11.27 -9.21 5.65
CA GLY A 265 12.08 -8.19 6.29
C GLY A 265 13.04 -7.56 5.28
N THR A 266 14.09 -6.93 5.81
CA THR A 266 15.14 -6.28 5.02
C THR A 266 16.41 -7.14 4.98
N PRO A 267 17.39 -6.86 4.10
CA PRO A 267 18.66 -7.58 4.09
C PRO A 267 19.41 -7.58 5.43
N LYS A 268 19.41 -6.48 6.19
CA LYS A 268 20.06 -6.41 7.52
C LYS A 268 19.23 -7.09 8.60
N HIS A 269 17.89 -7.06 8.49
CA HIS A 269 16.96 -7.65 9.46
C HIS A 269 16.00 -8.64 8.79
N PRO A 270 16.53 -9.78 8.30
CA PRO A 270 15.72 -10.76 7.60
C PRO A 270 14.69 -11.38 8.56
N SER A 271 13.53 -11.73 8.02
CA SER A 271 12.39 -12.33 8.74
C SER A 271 11.71 -11.44 9.80
N ILE A 272 12.15 -10.19 9.96
CA ILE A 272 11.46 -9.20 10.80
C ILE A 272 10.58 -8.36 9.88
N ALA A 273 9.26 -8.60 9.92
CA ALA A 273 8.32 -7.85 9.09
C ALA A 273 8.35 -6.35 9.45
N VAL A 274 8.59 -5.51 8.45
CA VAL A 274 8.49 -4.06 8.57
C VAL A 274 7.02 -3.68 8.52
N SER A 275 6.46 -3.23 9.64
CA SER A 275 5.10 -2.71 9.64
C SER A 275 5.07 -1.37 8.91
N THR A 276 4.11 -1.20 8.00
CA THR A 276 4.08 -0.06 7.08
C THR A 276 2.68 0.49 6.91
N TYR A 277 2.54 1.82 7.04
CA TYR A 277 1.35 2.56 6.67
C TYR A 277 1.49 3.11 5.25
N ILE A 278 0.52 2.81 4.39
CA ILE A 278 0.46 3.41 3.05
C ILE A 278 -0.01 4.85 3.18
N TYR A 279 0.72 5.75 2.55
CA TYR A 279 0.34 7.14 2.34
C TYR A 279 -0.19 7.29 0.91
N GLU A 280 -1.49 7.49 0.70
CA GLU A 280 -2.56 7.63 1.70
C GLU A 280 -3.91 7.07 1.22
N LEU A 281 -4.95 7.14 2.04
CA LEU A 281 -6.26 6.60 1.67
C LEU A 281 -6.94 7.39 0.54
N TYR A 282 -6.94 8.73 0.62
CA TYR A 282 -7.68 9.59 -0.31
C TYR A 282 -6.77 10.63 -0.97
N ASN A 283 -7.08 11.03 -2.20
CA ASN A 283 -6.48 12.23 -2.77
C ASN A 283 -6.90 13.49 -1.98
N GLU A 284 -5.93 14.34 -1.66
CA GLU A 284 -6.11 15.58 -0.90
C GLU A 284 -6.03 16.82 -1.83
N ASP A 285 -7.16 17.24 -2.37
CA ASP A 285 -7.25 18.34 -3.35
C ASP A 285 -6.82 19.73 -2.82
N MET A 286 -6.92 19.92 -1.50
CA MET A 286 -6.55 21.13 -0.79
C MET A 286 -5.07 21.17 -0.34
N LYS A 287 -4.28 20.12 -0.58
CA LYS A 287 -2.88 20.10 -0.17
C LYS A 287 -2.07 21.14 -0.94
N GLU A 288 -1.21 21.88 -0.25
CA GLU A 288 -0.29 22.83 -0.88
C GLU A 288 0.87 22.10 -1.57
N GLY A 289 1.45 22.72 -2.60
CA GLY A 289 2.60 22.16 -3.31
C GLY A 289 2.31 21.76 -4.76
N PRO A 290 3.19 20.94 -5.38
CA PRO A 290 3.02 20.47 -6.74
C PRO A 290 1.78 19.59 -6.89
N LEU A 291 1.37 19.33 -8.14
CA LEU A 291 0.20 18.50 -8.41
C LEU A 291 0.33 17.09 -7.82
N SER A 292 1.54 16.55 -7.71
CA SER A 292 1.80 15.25 -7.07
C SER A 292 1.30 15.17 -5.63
N GLU A 293 1.47 16.22 -4.84
CA GLU A 293 1.01 16.31 -3.44
C GLU A 293 -0.50 16.08 -3.32
N LYS A 294 -1.28 16.39 -4.34
CA LYS A 294 -2.74 16.20 -4.32
C LYS A 294 -3.19 14.79 -4.72
N ASN A 295 -2.28 13.90 -5.12
CA ASN A 295 -2.59 12.67 -5.85
C ASN A 295 -1.92 11.40 -5.29
N TRP A 296 -1.69 11.33 -3.97
CA TRP A 296 -1.11 10.16 -3.29
C TRP A 296 -2.14 9.08 -2.89
N GLY A 297 -3.42 9.39 -2.99
CA GLY A 297 -4.51 8.54 -2.54
C GLY A 297 -4.64 7.22 -3.30
N LEU A 298 -5.01 6.17 -2.57
CA LEU A 298 -5.52 4.93 -3.17
C LEU A 298 -6.92 5.12 -3.76
N PHE A 299 -7.70 6.06 -3.21
CA PHE A 299 -9.06 6.40 -3.61
C PHE A 299 -9.19 7.91 -3.92
N ASP A 300 -10.13 8.27 -4.77
CA ASP A 300 -10.55 9.67 -4.93
C ASP A 300 -11.46 10.12 -3.78
N SER A 301 -11.84 11.39 -3.76
CA SER A 301 -12.71 11.99 -2.76
C SER A 301 -14.09 11.33 -2.64
N ASP A 302 -14.53 10.58 -3.65
CA ASP A 302 -15.81 9.86 -3.66
C ASP A 302 -15.65 8.40 -3.17
N GLY A 303 -14.43 7.97 -2.85
CA GLY A 303 -14.12 6.61 -2.42
C GLY A 303 -14.03 5.60 -3.58
N LYS A 304 -13.88 6.09 -4.82
CA LYS A 304 -13.58 5.23 -5.97
C LYS A 304 -12.06 5.02 -6.06
N PRO A 305 -11.59 3.80 -6.33
CA PRO A 305 -10.16 3.53 -6.44
C PRO A 305 -9.53 4.31 -7.61
N ILE A 306 -8.36 4.93 -7.38
CA ILE A 306 -7.57 5.58 -8.44
C ILE A 306 -6.95 4.53 -9.37
N TYR A 307 -6.49 3.42 -8.79
CA TYR A 307 -5.94 2.26 -9.50
C TYR A 307 -6.19 0.97 -8.69
N ILE A 308 -6.11 -0.17 -9.36
CA ILE A 308 -6.37 -1.48 -8.74
C ILE A 308 -5.07 -2.09 -8.28
N LEU A 309 -4.97 -2.39 -6.98
CA LEU A 309 -3.81 -3.05 -6.41
C LEU A 309 -3.74 -4.54 -6.81
N ARG A 310 -2.57 -4.93 -7.30
CA ARG A 310 -2.24 -6.27 -7.82
C ARG A 310 -1.41 -7.03 -6.80
N LEU A 311 -2.01 -7.67 -5.81
CA LEU A 311 -1.24 -8.24 -4.69
C LEU A 311 -0.74 -9.67 -4.90
N THR A 312 -1.40 -10.47 -5.75
CA THR A 312 -0.96 -11.82 -6.08
C THR A 312 -1.08 -12.10 -7.58
N ASP A 313 -0.38 -13.13 -8.07
CA ASP A 313 -0.60 -13.73 -9.39
C ASP A 313 -1.98 -14.43 -9.51
N SER A 314 -2.86 -14.31 -8.50
CA SER A 314 -4.16 -15.02 -8.43
C SER A 314 -5.25 -14.30 -7.62
N GLY A 315 -5.18 -12.97 -7.41
CA GLY A 315 -6.13 -12.29 -6.51
C GLY A 315 -5.67 -10.93 -5.98
N SER A 316 -6.51 -9.92 -6.21
CA SER A 316 -6.38 -8.54 -5.75
C SER A 316 -6.73 -8.40 -4.26
N VAL A 317 -6.07 -7.48 -3.57
CA VAL A 317 -6.64 -6.80 -2.40
C VAL A 317 -6.49 -5.31 -2.71
N LEU A 318 -7.48 -4.77 -3.39
CA LEU A 318 -8.51 -3.88 -2.84
C LEU A 318 -9.66 -3.94 -3.84
N THR A 319 -10.40 -5.06 -3.82
CA THR A 319 -11.57 -5.23 -4.66
C THR A 319 -12.66 -4.31 -4.13
N ASN A 320 -12.72 -3.07 -4.60
CA ASN A 320 -14.03 -2.51 -4.91
C ASN A 320 -14.53 -3.20 -6.18
N ASP A 321 -14.88 -4.47 -6.03
CA ASP A 321 -15.68 -5.15 -7.02
C ASP A 321 -17.09 -5.27 -6.46
N THR A 322 -17.77 -4.13 -6.41
CA THR A 322 -19.23 -4.14 -6.39
C THR A 322 -19.80 -4.51 -7.76
N THR A 323 -18.96 -4.79 -8.77
CA THR A 323 -19.36 -5.08 -10.14
C THR A 323 -19.21 -6.54 -10.56
N ASN A 324 -18.42 -7.36 -9.86
CA ASN A 324 -17.88 -8.61 -10.39
C ASN A 324 -17.23 -8.46 -11.79
N GLN A 325 -16.70 -7.28 -12.14
CA GLN A 325 -16.26 -6.92 -13.51
C GLN A 325 -14.76 -6.67 -13.57
N THR A 326 -14.04 -7.67 -14.04
CA THR A 326 -12.63 -7.60 -14.43
C THR A 326 -12.54 -7.84 -15.92
N TYR A 327 -11.59 -7.18 -16.57
CA TYR A 327 -11.31 -7.28 -18.00
C TYR A 327 -9.86 -7.71 -18.21
N CYS A 328 -9.52 -8.22 -19.39
CA CYS A 328 -8.16 -8.52 -19.80
C CYS A 328 -7.71 -7.61 -20.93
N SER A 329 -6.64 -6.83 -20.73
CA SER A 329 -6.14 -5.88 -21.73
C SER A 329 -4.69 -6.14 -22.12
N ALA A 330 -4.31 -5.73 -23.33
CA ALA A 330 -2.91 -5.73 -23.75
C ALA A 330 -2.08 -4.77 -22.87
N LYS A 331 -0.85 -5.15 -22.54
CA LYS A 331 0.07 -4.26 -21.81
C LYS A 331 0.62 -3.17 -22.74
N PRO A 332 0.78 -1.92 -22.27
CA PRO A 332 1.46 -0.88 -23.04
C PRO A 332 2.94 -1.23 -23.23
N GLY A 333 3.54 -0.81 -24.34
CA GLY A 333 4.98 -0.93 -24.59
C GLY A 333 5.50 -2.33 -24.92
N VAL A 334 4.62 -3.32 -25.14
CA VAL A 334 5.02 -4.67 -25.56
C VAL A 334 5.35 -4.71 -27.06
N ASP A 335 6.29 -5.58 -27.44
CA ASP A 335 6.64 -5.83 -28.84
C ASP A 335 5.40 -6.21 -29.67
N SER A 336 5.18 -5.46 -30.75
CA SER A 336 4.02 -5.62 -31.62
C SER A 336 3.90 -7.01 -32.25
N LYS A 337 5.03 -7.73 -32.48
CA LYS A 337 5.00 -9.09 -33.05
C LYS A 337 4.58 -10.11 -32.01
N MET A 338 5.05 -9.97 -30.77
CA MET A 338 4.59 -10.80 -29.66
C MET A 338 3.09 -10.61 -29.41
N LEU A 339 2.63 -9.35 -29.47
CA LEU A 339 1.22 -9.02 -29.30
C LEU A 339 0.36 -9.55 -30.44
N GLN A 340 0.82 -9.44 -31.69
CA GLN A 340 0.15 -10.01 -32.85
C GLN A 340 0.07 -11.55 -32.75
N ALA A 341 1.16 -12.22 -32.38
CA ALA A 341 1.16 -13.68 -32.22
C ALA A 341 0.17 -14.15 -31.15
N ALA A 342 0.05 -13.39 -30.05
CA ALA A 342 -0.92 -13.67 -29.00
C ALA A 342 -2.36 -13.41 -29.45
N LEU A 343 -2.62 -12.35 -30.23
CA LEU A 343 -3.91 -12.07 -30.86
C LEU A 343 -4.31 -13.19 -31.84
N ASP A 344 -3.40 -13.60 -32.73
CA ASP A 344 -3.62 -14.69 -33.68
C ASP A 344 -3.93 -16.01 -32.95
N TRP A 345 -3.25 -16.26 -31.82
CA TRP A 345 -3.54 -17.40 -30.97
C TRP A 345 -4.94 -17.32 -30.36
N ALA A 346 -5.34 -16.15 -29.83
CA ALA A 346 -6.65 -15.96 -29.22
C ALA A 346 -7.79 -16.20 -30.23
N CYS A 347 -7.70 -15.60 -31.43
CA CYS A 347 -8.68 -15.74 -32.49
C CYS A 347 -8.67 -17.12 -33.18
N GLY A 348 -7.55 -17.85 -33.12
CA GLY A 348 -7.41 -19.18 -33.70
C GLY A 348 -7.55 -20.29 -32.65
N PRO A 349 -6.45 -20.86 -32.12
CA PRO A 349 -6.45 -21.89 -31.09
C PRO A 349 -7.29 -21.58 -29.84
N GLY A 350 -7.32 -20.31 -29.41
CA GLY A 350 -8.09 -19.83 -28.26
C GLY A 350 -9.59 -19.77 -28.50
N LYS A 351 -10.05 -19.92 -29.76
CA LYS A 351 -11.46 -19.97 -30.18
C LYS A 351 -12.29 -18.75 -29.80
N VAL A 352 -11.64 -17.59 -29.69
CA VAL A 352 -12.35 -16.31 -29.54
C VAL A 352 -13.00 -15.93 -30.86
N ASP A 353 -14.25 -15.45 -30.80
CA ASP A 353 -14.90 -14.85 -31.96
C ASP A 353 -14.35 -13.44 -32.20
N CYS A 354 -13.47 -13.33 -33.20
CA CYS A 354 -12.85 -12.07 -33.59
C CYS A 354 -13.56 -11.38 -34.77
N ALA A 355 -14.76 -11.84 -35.19
CA ALA A 355 -15.54 -11.15 -36.20
C ALA A 355 -15.78 -9.65 -35.89
N PRO A 356 -16.00 -9.22 -34.63
CA PRO A 356 -16.17 -7.81 -34.28
C PRO A 356 -14.95 -6.91 -34.55
N LEU A 357 -13.79 -7.51 -34.84
CA LEU A 357 -12.54 -6.82 -35.19
C LEU A 357 -12.35 -6.61 -36.68
N LEU A 358 -13.27 -7.09 -37.52
CA LEU A 358 -13.17 -6.89 -38.97
C LEU A 358 -13.57 -5.47 -39.37
N GLN A 359 -13.02 -4.98 -40.48
CA GLN A 359 -13.30 -3.64 -40.98
C GLN A 359 -14.80 -3.36 -41.08
N GLY A 360 -15.25 -2.24 -40.51
CA GLY A 360 -16.66 -1.84 -40.45
C GLY A 360 -17.48 -2.48 -39.33
N GLN A 361 -16.86 -3.29 -38.46
CA GLN A 361 -17.49 -3.85 -37.27
C GLN A 361 -17.25 -2.98 -36.03
N ALA A 362 -17.99 -3.29 -34.96
CA ALA A 362 -18.11 -2.44 -33.79
C ALA A 362 -16.79 -2.20 -33.02
N CYS A 363 -15.84 -3.14 -33.08
CA CYS A 363 -14.56 -3.13 -32.36
C CYS A 363 -13.34 -3.04 -33.29
N TYR A 364 -13.54 -2.60 -34.55
CA TYR A 364 -12.43 -2.40 -35.49
C TYR A 364 -11.56 -1.19 -35.12
N GLU A 365 -12.19 -0.09 -34.69
CA GLU A 365 -11.46 1.12 -34.31
C GLU A 365 -11.10 1.11 -32.82
N PRO A 366 -9.92 1.59 -32.41
CA PRO A 366 -8.85 2.07 -33.28
C PRO A 366 -8.14 0.91 -33.99
N ASP A 367 -7.85 1.05 -35.29
CA ASP A 367 -7.18 0.03 -36.11
C ASP A 367 -5.70 -0.15 -35.74
N ASN A 368 -5.46 -0.86 -34.64
CA ASN A 368 -4.13 -1.26 -34.21
C ASN A 368 -4.17 -2.57 -33.40
N VAL A 369 -3.02 -3.26 -33.42
CA VAL A 369 -2.84 -4.58 -32.81
C VAL A 369 -3.18 -4.58 -31.32
N ALA A 370 -2.89 -3.49 -30.58
CA ALA A 370 -3.13 -3.45 -29.14
C ALA A 370 -4.62 -3.37 -28.79
N ALA A 371 -5.40 -2.61 -29.55
CA ALA A 371 -6.84 -2.53 -29.37
C ALA A 371 -7.53 -3.84 -29.73
N HIS A 372 -7.16 -4.42 -30.87
CA HIS A 372 -7.68 -5.73 -31.31
C HIS A 372 -7.30 -6.86 -30.35
N ALA A 373 -6.04 -6.90 -29.89
CA ALA A 373 -5.56 -7.84 -28.89
C ALA A 373 -6.33 -7.70 -27.57
N THR A 374 -6.59 -6.47 -27.12
CA THR A 374 -7.36 -6.22 -25.89
C THR A 374 -8.75 -6.84 -25.96
N TYR A 375 -9.47 -6.66 -27.08
CA TYR A 375 -10.78 -7.29 -27.26
C TYR A 375 -10.72 -8.83 -27.27
N ALA A 376 -9.76 -9.39 -28.00
CA ALA A 376 -9.61 -10.84 -28.09
C ALA A 376 -9.21 -11.46 -26.74
N PHE A 377 -8.30 -10.82 -26.01
CA PHE A 377 -7.84 -11.28 -24.70
C PHE A 377 -8.96 -11.24 -23.66
N ASP A 378 -9.72 -10.14 -23.64
CA ASP A 378 -10.87 -10.00 -22.74
C ASP A 378 -11.93 -11.06 -23.00
N THR A 379 -12.26 -11.28 -24.26
CA THR A 379 -13.25 -12.28 -24.64
C THR A 379 -12.81 -13.68 -24.22
N TYR A 380 -11.55 -14.05 -24.45
CA TYR A 380 -11.00 -15.32 -23.96
C TYR A 380 -11.04 -15.44 -22.43
N TYR A 381 -10.61 -14.39 -21.72
CA TYR A 381 -10.60 -14.32 -20.27
C TYR A 381 -11.99 -14.60 -19.68
N HIS A 382 -13.03 -14.01 -20.26
CA HIS A 382 -14.41 -14.25 -19.87
C HIS A 382 -14.93 -15.64 -20.28
N GLN A 383 -14.61 -16.13 -21.48
CA GLN A 383 -14.97 -17.49 -21.92
C GLN A 383 -14.39 -18.56 -20.99
N MET A 384 -13.19 -18.34 -20.46
CA MET A 384 -12.52 -19.24 -19.51
C MET A 384 -13.00 -19.05 -18.06
N GLY A 385 -14.10 -18.32 -17.84
CA GLY A 385 -14.65 -18.09 -16.51
C GLY A 385 -13.73 -17.28 -15.60
N ARG A 386 -12.84 -16.46 -16.18
CA ARG A 386 -11.86 -15.63 -15.46
C ARG A 386 -10.87 -16.45 -14.62
N ALA A 387 -10.57 -17.67 -15.07
CA ALA A 387 -9.68 -18.60 -14.37
C ALA A 387 -8.25 -18.01 -14.21
N PRO A 388 -7.51 -18.34 -13.14
CA PRO A 388 -6.13 -17.91 -12.97
C PRO A 388 -5.26 -18.25 -14.20
N GLY A 389 -4.45 -17.30 -14.67
CA GLY A 389 -3.60 -17.46 -15.85
C GLY A 389 -4.30 -17.31 -17.21
N SER A 390 -5.64 -17.17 -17.25
CA SER A 390 -6.37 -16.95 -18.52
C SER A 390 -6.15 -15.55 -19.13
N CYS A 391 -5.51 -14.64 -18.40
CA CYS A 391 -5.12 -13.30 -18.84
C CYS A 391 -3.60 -13.08 -18.71
N ASP A 392 -2.82 -14.00 -19.30
CA ASP A 392 -1.36 -13.89 -19.33
C ASP A 392 -0.84 -13.69 -20.76
N PHE A 393 -1.30 -14.55 -21.70
CA PHE A 393 -0.92 -14.51 -23.11
C PHE A 393 0.61 -14.45 -23.32
N ASN A 394 1.36 -15.27 -22.58
CA ASN A 394 2.82 -15.27 -22.59
C ASN A 394 3.40 -13.93 -22.11
N GLY A 395 2.78 -13.38 -21.06
CA GLY A 395 3.17 -12.14 -20.41
C GLY A 395 2.78 -10.83 -21.12
N VAL A 396 2.08 -10.86 -22.26
CA VAL A 396 1.72 -9.64 -23.02
C VAL A 396 0.39 -9.01 -22.61
N ALA A 397 -0.41 -9.69 -21.80
CA ALA A 397 -1.70 -9.22 -21.32
C ALA A 397 -1.71 -9.00 -19.81
N THR A 398 -2.72 -8.28 -19.33
CA THR A 398 -2.90 -8.03 -17.90
C THR A 398 -4.34 -7.78 -17.54
N ILE A 399 -4.73 -8.18 -16.33
CA ILE A 399 -6.07 -7.92 -15.80
C ILE A 399 -6.20 -6.43 -15.45
N THR A 400 -7.31 -5.84 -15.86
CA THR A 400 -7.72 -4.47 -15.57
C THR A 400 -9.17 -4.45 -15.09
N THR A 401 -9.59 -3.42 -14.36
CA THR A 401 -11.02 -3.15 -14.08
C THR A 401 -11.51 -1.91 -14.82
N THR A 402 -10.60 -1.23 -15.53
CA THR A 402 -10.99 -0.18 -16.46
C THR A 402 -11.76 -0.84 -17.58
N ASN A 403 -13.05 -0.54 -17.69
CA ASN A 403 -13.87 -1.00 -18.80
C ASN A 403 -13.26 -0.49 -20.12
N PRO A 404 -12.74 -1.38 -20.99
CA PRO A 404 -12.13 -0.99 -22.25
C PRO A 404 -13.17 -0.71 -23.35
N SER A 405 -14.47 -0.85 -23.06
CA SER A 405 -15.56 -0.54 -23.99
C SER A 405 -15.55 0.93 -24.41
N HIS A 406 -15.84 1.17 -25.68
CA HIS A 406 -15.84 2.50 -26.27
C HIS A 406 -16.72 2.52 -27.52
N GLY A 407 -17.43 3.62 -27.76
CA GLY A 407 -18.33 3.76 -28.91
C GLY A 407 -19.34 2.61 -28.98
N SER A 408 -19.36 1.89 -30.11
CA SER A 408 -20.17 0.68 -30.29
C SER A 408 -19.49 -0.61 -29.83
N CYS A 409 -18.20 -0.58 -29.50
CA CYS A 409 -17.45 -1.73 -29.03
C CYS A 409 -17.74 -1.99 -27.55
N ILE A 410 -18.56 -2.99 -27.27
CA ILE A 410 -18.90 -3.42 -25.91
C ILE A 410 -18.14 -4.70 -25.58
N PHE A 411 -17.35 -4.66 -24.52
CA PHE A 411 -16.57 -5.79 -24.04
C PHE A 411 -17.40 -6.69 -23.12
N PRO A 412 -17.18 -8.02 -23.17
CA PRO A 412 -17.79 -8.97 -22.25
C PRO A 412 -17.71 -8.52 -20.79
N GLY A 413 -18.78 -8.71 -20.03
CA GLY A 413 -18.87 -8.27 -18.64
C GLY A 413 -19.31 -6.82 -18.44
N SER A 414 -19.37 -5.97 -19.47
CA SER A 414 -19.78 -4.55 -19.35
C SER A 414 -21.27 -4.31 -19.08
N ASP A 415 -22.13 -5.30 -19.34
CA ASP A 415 -23.59 -5.15 -19.26
C ASP A 415 -24.17 -5.47 -17.87
N ARG A 416 -24.99 -4.55 -17.34
CA ARG A 416 -25.75 -4.72 -16.09
C ARG A 416 -27.10 -5.43 -16.25
N ASN A 417 -27.51 -5.81 -17.45
CA ASN A 417 -28.81 -6.46 -17.69
C ASN A 417 -28.62 -7.91 -18.17
N GLY A 418 -29.00 -8.85 -17.32
CA GLY A 418 -29.04 -10.28 -17.66
C GLY A 418 -29.93 -10.54 -18.87
N SER A 419 -29.31 -10.87 -20.00
CA SER A 419 -29.94 -11.62 -21.07
C SER A 419 -29.32 -13.01 -21.07
N LEU A 420 -30.12 -14.00 -20.72
CA LEU A 420 -29.76 -15.41 -20.73
C LEU A 420 -29.34 -15.79 -22.16
N LEU A 421 -28.05 -16.13 -22.35
CA LEU A 421 -27.62 -16.82 -23.55
C LEU A 421 -28.25 -18.21 -23.54
N ASN A 422 -29.20 -18.36 -24.47
CA ASN A 422 -29.95 -19.57 -24.76
C ASN A 422 -28.98 -20.68 -25.18
N SER A 423 -28.56 -21.51 -24.22
CA SER A 423 -27.68 -22.65 -24.46
C SER A 423 -28.51 -23.92 -24.45
N THR A 424 -28.76 -24.45 -25.64
CA THR A 424 -29.35 -25.77 -25.87
C THR A 424 -28.39 -26.82 -25.33
N ILE A 425 -28.76 -27.48 -24.23
CA ILE A 425 -28.02 -28.61 -23.66
C ILE A 425 -28.29 -29.85 -24.54
N PRO A 426 -27.28 -30.59 -25.03
CA PRO A 426 -27.49 -31.93 -25.57
C PRO A 426 -27.79 -32.89 -24.42
N ALA A 427 -28.89 -33.62 -24.53
CA ALA A 427 -29.35 -34.59 -23.54
C ALA A 427 -28.29 -35.68 -23.27
N MET A 428 -28.12 -35.99 -21.97
CA MET A 428 -27.35 -37.12 -21.47
C MET A 428 -28.06 -38.43 -21.81
N ASP A 429 -27.38 -39.33 -22.53
CA ASP A 429 -27.84 -40.68 -22.79
C ASP A 429 -27.59 -41.58 -21.57
N THR A 430 -28.61 -42.37 -21.21
CA THR A 430 -28.69 -43.16 -19.98
C THR A 430 -28.51 -44.63 -20.31
N LYS A 431 -27.33 -45.22 -20.03
CA LYS A 431 -27.22 -46.67 -19.74
C LYS A 431 -26.06 -46.98 -18.78
N SER A 432 -26.46 -47.25 -17.53
CA SER A 432 -26.04 -48.37 -16.66
C SER A 432 -24.61 -48.92 -16.78
N ALA A 433 -23.84 -48.79 -15.70
CA ALA A 433 -23.38 -49.97 -14.96
C ALA A 433 -22.98 -49.61 -13.52
N SER A 434 -23.53 -50.41 -12.61
CA SER A 434 -23.37 -50.47 -11.16
C SER A 434 -21.97 -50.85 -10.68
N SER A 435 -21.51 -50.24 -9.60
CA SER A 435 -20.82 -50.95 -8.51
C SER A 435 -20.82 -50.14 -7.22
N VAL A 436 -21.40 -50.75 -6.19
CA VAL A 436 -21.43 -50.30 -4.79
C VAL A 436 -20.05 -50.52 -4.16
N ALA A 437 -19.52 -49.50 -3.49
CA ALA A 437 -18.62 -49.70 -2.35
C ALA A 437 -18.72 -48.50 -1.39
N MET A 438 -19.17 -48.82 -0.19
CA MET A 438 -19.30 -48.00 1.02
C MET A 438 -17.93 -47.90 1.73
N PHE A 439 -17.83 -47.08 2.78
CA PHE A 439 -16.70 -46.80 3.70
C PHE A 439 -15.91 -45.51 3.39
N GLU A 440 -15.61 -44.60 4.32
CA GLU A 440 -15.97 -44.43 5.73
C GLU A 440 -15.65 -42.98 6.13
N TYR A 441 -16.37 -42.47 7.12
CA TYR A 441 -16.16 -41.17 7.76
C TYR A 441 -14.87 -41.21 8.60
N MET A 442 -13.92 -40.29 8.38
CA MET A 442 -12.91 -39.93 9.38
C MET A 442 -12.73 -38.41 9.42
N ASN A 443 -13.12 -37.87 10.58
CA ASN A 443 -12.85 -36.51 11.03
C ASN A 443 -11.34 -36.20 11.00
N ALA A 444 -10.99 -35.06 10.45
CA ALA A 444 -9.76 -34.35 10.81
C ALA A 444 -10.09 -32.88 11.01
N PHE A 445 -10.28 -32.51 12.29
CA PHE A 445 -10.10 -31.14 12.75
C PHE A 445 -8.67 -30.72 12.39
N SER A 446 -8.53 -29.75 11.48
CA SER A 446 -7.25 -29.04 11.29
C SER A 446 -7.46 -27.57 11.59
N ILE A 447 -6.63 -27.13 12.53
CA ILE A 447 -6.55 -25.79 13.11
C ILE A 447 -6.08 -24.84 12.01
N ALA A 448 -6.98 -24.02 11.47
CA ALA A 448 -6.60 -22.92 10.58
C ALA A 448 -5.96 -21.81 11.43
N ASN A 449 -4.63 -21.75 11.37
CA ASN A 449 -3.81 -20.68 11.94
C ASN A 449 -4.30 -19.31 11.47
N ALA A 450 -4.43 -18.39 12.42
CA ALA A 450 -4.80 -17.00 12.20
C ALA A 450 -3.78 -16.29 11.29
N LEU A 451 -4.23 -15.93 10.09
CA LEU A 451 -3.59 -14.95 9.21
C LEU A 451 -3.65 -13.56 9.86
N ILE A 452 -2.59 -13.16 10.55
CA ILE A 452 -2.37 -11.77 10.98
C ILE A 452 -1.09 -11.28 10.30
N GLY A 453 -1.27 -10.76 9.09
CA GLY A 453 -0.42 -9.74 8.47
C GLY A 453 -1.25 -8.46 8.40
N ALA A 454 -0.75 -7.38 8.98
CA ALA A 454 -1.50 -6.15 9.13
C ALA A 454 -1.11 -5.17 8.02
N LEU A 455 -2.06 -4.88 7.12
CA LEU A 455 -1.99 -3.73 6.23
C LEU A 455 -2.40 -2.50 7.04
N TRP A 456 -1.57 -1.46 7.06
CA TRP A 456 -1.83 -0.21 7.78
C TRP A 456 -1.97 0.91 6.74
N ILE A 457 -2.89 1.85 6.95
CA ILE A 457 -3.12 2.97 6.02
C ILE A 457 -3.16 4.30 6.79
N ALA A 458 -2.54 5.35 6.25
CA ALA A 458 -2.66 6.70 6.78
C ALA A 458 -3.90 7.40 6.19
N VAL A 459 -4.63 8.11 7.04
CA VAL A 459 -5.80 8.93 6.72
C VAL A 459 -5.54 10.29 7.36
N VAL A 460 -5.37 11.33 6.55
CA VAL A 460 -5.53 12.70 7.04
C VAL A 460 -7.00 12.85 7.43
N SER A 461 -7.30 13.47 8.57
CA SER A 461 -8.68 13.70 9.05
C SER A 461 -9.09 15.15 8.89
#